data_AF-A0A2G4I895-F1
#
_entry.id   AF-A0A2G4I895-F1
#
_cell.length_a   1.000
_cell.length_b   1.000
_cell.length_c   1.000
_cell.angle_alpha   90.00
_cell.angle_beta   90.00
_cell.angle_gamma   90.00
#
_symmetry.space_group_name_H-M   'P 1'
#
loop_
_entity.id
_entity.type
_entity.pdbx_description
1 polymer ?
#
loop_
_entity_poly.entity_id
_entity_poly.type
_entity_poly.pdbx_seq_one_letter_code
_entity_poly.pdbx_strand_id
1 'polypeptide(L)'
;MSNVLTAKDIEAIIAKGGDLTAAAKDAILTPSARDAIRDHAHAQRRESSIPSGTTSAPGKPLTSKSSKAELEAYFNSSAAHALKEQLCDIGRRLWGRAYVDGNGGNIAIKVGEDIAICTPTLVSKGFMKPEDMCLVDFEGNQLAGVKRRTSEILMHLEIMKRQPKAVATCHCHPPYSTGFAVAGLVPPTCMIPEYEVFASVAVAPYRTPGTPEMGKLVADLVDKHNTILMANHGVVSWSHNNVEDAYFKMEILEAYCRTILVTAQLGIPAKTMTAPQLQDLLKIKQSLGIPDPRHGLKECELCDNAEWRPGVACAVPPKAESASLDAEAERLVQAITDQMMAQAK
;
A
#
# COMPACT_ATOMS: atom_id res chain seq x y z
N MET A 1 33.44 2.04 -32.03
CA MET A 1 32.26 1.60 -31.26
C MET A 1 31.60 2.85 -30.73
N SER A 2 30.34 3.12 -31.06
CA SER A 2 29.65 4.32 -30.59
C SER A 2 29.48 4.26 -29.07
N ASN A 3 29.86 5.32 -28.37
CA ASN A 3 29.75 5.41 -26.91
C ASN A 3 28.25 5.45 -26.52
N VAL A 4 27.81 4.63 -25.57
CA VAL A 4 26.40 4.59 -25.12
C VAL A 4 26.30 5.31 -23.78
N LEU A 5 25.37 6.26 -23.65
CA LEU A 5 25.15 6.99 -22.41
C LEU A 5 23.83 6.58 -21.73
N THR A 6 23.94 6.25 -20.44
CA THR A 6 22.83 5.91 -19.55
C THR A 6 22.36 7.15 -18.77
N ALA A 7 21.20 7.07 -18.12
CA ALA A 7 20.70 8.16 -17.26
C ALA A 7 21.71 8.54 -16.17
N LYS A 8 22.41 7.56 -15.59
CA LYS A 8 23.43 7.77 -14.57
C LYS A 8 24.64 8.56 -15.09
N ASP A 9 25.01 8.36 -16.36
CA ASP A 9 26.10 9.11 -16.99
C ASP A 9 25.69 10.58 -17.20
N ILE A 10 24.44 10.81 -17.61
CA ILE A 10 23.87 12.16 -17.76
C ILE A 10 23.80 12.88 -16.40
N GLU A 11 23.32 12.21 -15.36
CA GLU A 11 23.28 12.76 -13.99
C GLU A 11 24.69 13.11 -13.48
N ALA A 12 25.68 12.26 -13.76
CA ALA A 12 27.07 12.52 -13.39
C ALA A 12 27.68 13.71 -14.16
N ILE A 13 27.28 13.92 -15.42
CA ILE A 13 27.68 15.09 -16.21
C ILE A 13 27.03 16.37 -15.65
N ILE A 14 25.73 16.32 -15.34
CA ILE A 14 24.99 17.43 -14.71
C ILE A 14 25.63 17.82 -13.38
N ALA A 15 25.91 16.84 -12.52
CA ALA A 15 26.50 17.07 -11.20
C ALA A 15 27.90 17.73 -11.27
N LYS A 16 28.62 17.54 -12.37
CA LYS A 16 29.93 18.16 -12.63
C LYS A 16 29.82 19.48 -13.41
N GLY A 17 28.61 19.96 -13.71
CA GLY A 17 28.37 21.15 -14.52
C GLY A 17 28.83 21.00 -15.97
N GLY A 18 28.90 19.77 -16.50
CA GLY A 18 29.34 19.51 -17.86
C GLY A 18 28.26 19.84 -18.90
N ASP A 19 28.69 20.19 -20.11
CA ASP A 19 27.78 20.50 -21.22
C ASP A 19 27.16 19.22 -21.81
N LEU A 20 25.87 19.04 -21.57
CA LEU A 20 25.06 17.92 -22.07
C LEU A 20 24.95 17.90 -23.60
N THR A 21 25.03 19.06 -24.26
CA THR A 21 24.93 19.17 -25.72
C THR A 21 26.19 18.62 -26.38
N ALA A 22 27.35 18.92 -25.80
CA ALA A 22 28.64 18.38 -26.23
C ALA A 22 28.74 16.88 -25.95
N ALA A 23 28.27 16.41 -24.79
CA ALA A 23 28.33 15.00 -24.40
C ALA A 23 27.42 14.08 -25.26
N ALA A 24 26.28 14.59 -25.73
CA ALA A 24 25.29 13.82 -26.50
C ALA A 24 25.54 13.79 -28.01
N LYS A 25 26.46 14.61 -28.54
CA LYS A 25 26.61 14.88 -29.99
C LYS A 25 26.95 13.63 -30.81
N ASP A 26 27.72 12.70 -30.25
CA ASP A 26 28.21 11.49 -30.95
C ASP A 26 27.94 10.18 -30.15
N ALA A 27 27.02 10.23 -29.19
CA ALA A 27 26.69 9.11 -28.30
C ALA A 27 25.29 8.53 -28.56
N ILE A 28 25.15 7.21 -28.37
CA ILE A 28 23.83 6.54 -28.38
C ILE A 28 23.19 6.73 -27.00
N LEU A 29 22.11 7.50 -26.94
CA LEU A 29 21.37 7.74 -25.69
C LEU A 29 20.32 6.65 -25.45
N THR A 30 20.33 6.06 -24.26
CA THR A 30 19.21 5.25 -23.76
C THR A 30 17.95 6.12 -23.60
N PRO A 31 16.72 5.55 -23.64
CA PRO A 31 15.48 6.31 -23.43
C PRO A 31 15.51 7.14 -22.14
N SER A 32 15.92 6.54 -21.02
CA SER A 32 16.03 7.22 -19.72
C SER A 32 17.10 8.33 -19.70
N ALA A 33 18.18 8.21 -20.49
CA ALA A 33 19.14 9.30 -20.65
C ALA A 33 18.52 10.51 -21.38
N ARG A 34 17.63 10.28 -22.35
CA ARG A 34 16.90 11.36 -23.04
C ARG A 34 15.91 12.05 -22.11
N ASP A 35 15.21 11.27 -21.28
CA ASP A 35 14.30 11.81 -20.27
C ASP A 35 15.05 12.66 -19.25
N ALA A 36 16.19 12.19 -18.73
CA ALA A 36 17.02 12.96 -17.79
C ALA A 36 17.52 14.30 -18.38
N ILE A 37 17.92 14.33 -19.65
CA ILE A 37 18.30 15.58 -20.35
C ILE A 37 17.08 16.51 -20.47
N ARG A 38 15.92 15.97 -20.86
CA ARG A 38 14.67 16.74 -21.02
C ARG A 38 14.24 17.36 -19.69
N ASP A 39 14.28 16.59 -18.61
CA ASP A 39 13.86 17.02 -17.28
C ASP A 39 14.80 18.10 -16.72
N HIS A 40 16.10 17.97 -16.95
CA HIS A 40 17.07 19.02 -16.62
C HIS A 40 16.81 20.34 -17.38
N ALA A 41 16.52 20.25 -18.69
CA ALA A 41 16.19 21.42 -19.50
C ALA A 41 14.87 22.08 -19.05
N HIS A 42 13.88 21.29 -18.62
CA HIS A 42 12.64 21.83 -18.03
C HIS A 42 12.88 22.50 -16.68
N ALA A 43 13.73 21.94 -15.82
CA ALA A 43 14.09 22.54 -14.54
C ALA A 43 14.76 23.92 -14.72
N GLN A 44 15.74 24.03 -15.63
CA GLN A 44 16.41 25.31 -15.93
C GLN A 44 15.42 26.38 -16.47
N ARG A 45 14.48 25.99 -17.33
CA ARG A 45 13.44 26.90 -17.83
C ARG A 45 12.44 27.33 -16.76
N ARG A 46 12.19 26.46 -15.77
CA ARG A 46 11.30 26.75 -14.65
C ARG A 46 11.93 27.75 -13.68
N GLU A 47 13.25 27.66 -13.44
CA GLU A 47 13.99 28.65 -12.66
C GLU A 47 14.03 30.03 -13.34
N SER A 48 14.10 30.09 -14.68
CA SER A 48 14.11 31.35 -15.43
C SER A 48 12.75 32.03 -15.63
N SER A 49 11.64 31.37 -15.28
CA SER A 49 10.26 31.85 -15.55
C SER A 49 9.45 32.20 -14.30
N ILE A 50 10.05 32.16 -13.11
CA ILE A 50 9.41 32.61 -11.87
C ILE A 50 9.54 34.15 -11.79
N PRO A 51 8.46 34.93 -11.81
CA PRO A 51 8.51 36.35 -11.48
C PRO A 51 8.99 36.49 -10.03
N SER A 52 9.84 37.47 -9.75
CA SER A 52 10.41 37.77 -8.42
C SER A 52 9.37 38.32 -7.43
N GLY A 53 8.22 37.67 -7.30
CA GLY A 53 7.33 37.80 -6.16
C GLY A 53 7.94 36.99 -5.02
N THR A 54 8.56 37.67 -4.07
CA THR A 54 9.01 37.08 -2.82
C THR A 54 7.82 36.48 -2.09
N THR A 55 7.58 35.18 -2.29
CA THR A 55 6.87 34.37 -1.30
C THR A 55 7.83 34.23 -0.14
N SER A 56 7.74 35.16 0.82
CA SER A 56 8.38 34.99 2.12
C SER A 56 7.97 33.62 2.65
N ALA A 57 8.93 32.72 2.81
CA ALA A 57 8.72 31.54 3.65
C ALA A 57 8.20 32.06 5.00
N PRO A 58 6.99 31.66 5.45
CA PRO A 58 6.40 32.29 6.60
C PRO A 58 7.03 31.73 7.86
N GLY A 59 7.60 32.61 8.68
CA GLY A 59 7.65 32.50 10.13
C GLY A 59 8.30 31.24 10.73
N LYS A 60 8.22 31.16 12.06
CA LYS A 60 8.64 29.99 12.83
C LYS A 60 7.81 28.77 12.39
N PRO A 61 8.36 27.54 12.35
CA PRO A 61 7.59 26.34 12.05
C PRO A 61 6.33 26.26 12.92
N LEU A 62 5.18 25.98 12.30
CA LEU A 62 3.91 25.88 13.00
C LEU A 62 3.90 24.61 13.88
N THR A 63 3.48 24.76 15.12
CA THR A 63 3.42 23.67 16.12
C THR A 63 2.11 23.73 16.89
N SER A 64 1.81 22.71 17.68
CA SER A 64 0.67 22.69 18.61
C SER A 64 0.68 23.84 19.61
N LYS A 65 1.87 24.41 19.89
CA LYS A 65 2.08 25.54 20.81
C LYS A 65 1.93 26.91 20.16
N SER A 66 1.74 26.96 18.84
CA SER A 66 1.43 28.20 18.14
C SER A 66 0.11 28.78 18.66
N SER A 67 -0.04 30.11 18.58
CA SER A 67 -1.26 30.76 19.03
C SER A 67 -2.46 30.30 18.18
N LYS A 68 -3.66 30.32 18.78
CA LYS A 68 -4.90 29.98 18.08
C LYS A 68 -5.07 30.77 16.78
N ALA A 69 -4.72 32.05 16.79
CA ALA A 69 -4.80 32.91 15.61
C ALA A 69 -3.85 32.46 14.49
N GLU A 70 -2.63 32.02 14.81
CA GLU A 70 -1.67 31.50 13.82
C GLU A 70 -2.16 30.16 13.23
N LEU A 71 -2.69 29.27 14.08
CA LEU A 71 -3.24 27.98 13.66
C LEU A 71 -4.46 28.17 12.75
N GLU A 72 -5.36 29.09 13.09
CA GLU A 72 -6.53 29.44 12.27
C GLU A 72 -6.12 30.13 10.95
N ALA A 73 -5.14 31.04 10.99
CA ALA A 73 -4.62 31.68 9.79
C ALA A 73 -3.99 30.67 8.83
N TYR A 74 -3.19 29.73 9.34
CA TYR A 74 -2.65 28.63 8.53
C TYR A 74 -3.77 27.75 7.98
N PHE A 75 -4.70 27.31 8.84
CA PHE A 75 -5.78 26.41 8.43
C PHE A 75 -6.67 27.02 7.33
N ASN A 76 -6.81 28.34 7.29
CA ASN A 76 -7.57 29.07 6.27
C ASN A 76 -6.71 29.61 5.11
N SER A 77 -5.41 29.33 5.11
CA SER A 77 -4.50 29.74 4.04
C SER A 77 -4.75 28.96 2.74
N SER A 78 -4.29 29.52 1.61
CA SER A 78 -4.34 28.84 0.31
C SER A 78 -3.55 27.53 0.29
N ALA A 79 -2.44 27.46 1.02
CA ALA A 79 -1.62 26.25 1.13
C ALA A 79 -2.38 25.11 1.83
N ALA A 80 -3.03 25.41 2.97
CA ALA A 80 -3.86 24.43 3.65
C ALA A 80 -5.10 24.05 2.81
N HIS A 81 -5.69 25.02 2.09
CA HIS A 81 -6.81 24.75 1.19
C HIS A 81 -6.46 23.74 0.10
N ALA A 82 -5.30 23.87 -0.55
CA ALA A 82 -4.84 22.92 -1.56
C ALA A 82 -4.70 21.48 -1.00
N LEU A 83 -4.19 21.33 0.22
CA LEU A 83 -4.12 20.02 0.89
C LEU A 83 -5.53 19.46 1.17
N LYS A 84 -6.46 20.30 1.65
CA LYS A 84 -7.84 19.90 1.91
C LYS A 84 -8.55 19.45 0.63
N GLU A 85 -8.30 20.12 -0.51
CA GLU A 85 -8.80 19.70 -1.82
C GLU A 85 -8.24 18.34 -2.23
N GLN A 86 -6.94 18.09 -2.02
CA GLN A 86 -6.33 16.78 -2.24
C GLN A 86 -6.96 15.69 -1.38
N LEU A 87 -7.20 15.94 -0.09
CA LEU A 87 -7.89 14.99 0.79
C LEU A 87 -9.31 14.68 0.29
N CYS A 88 -10.04 15.69 -0.19
CA CYS A 88 -11.36 15.49 -0.79
C CYS A 88 -11.28 14.68 -2.08
N ASP A 89 -10.26 14.92 -2.91
CA ASP A 89 -10.05 14.16 -4.14
C ASP A 89 -9.76 12.69 -3.89
N ILE A 90 -8.82 12.39 -2.99
CA ILE A 90 -8.53 11.02 -2.58
C ILE A 90 -9.77 10.37 -1.96
N GLY A 91 -10.55 11.11 -1.16
CA GLY A 91 -11.83 10.63 -0.64
C GLY A 91 -12.82 10.22 -1.73
N ARG A 92 -12.95 11.02 -2.80
CA ARG A 92 -13.78 10.68 -3.98
C ARG A 92 -13.28 9.44 -4.71
N ARG A 93 -11.96 9.29 -4.88
CA ARG A 93 -11.37 8.11 -5.53
C ARG A 93 -11.60 6.84 -4.71
N LEU A 94 -11.38 6.90 -3.39
CA LEU A 94 -11.68 5.79 -2.47
C LEU A 94 -13.15 5.37 -2.55
N TRP A 95 -14.07 6.35 -2.54
CA TRP A 95 -15.50 6.09 -2.68
C TRP A 95 -15.84 5.46 -4.03
N GLY A 96 -15.33 6.02 -5.14
CA GLY A 96 -15.58 5.52 -6.49
C GLY A 96 -15.10 4.09 -6.71
N ARG A 97 -14.12 3.63 -5.92
CA ARG A 97 -13.60 2.26 -5.94
C ARG A 97 -14.25 1.31 -4.92
N ALA A 98 -15.23 1.80 -4.15
CA ALA A 98 -15.85 1.08 -3.04
C ALA A 98 -14.83 0.59 -1.97
N TYR A 99 -13.78 1.38 -1.74
CA TYR A 99 -12.81 1.08 -0.66
C TYR A 99 -13.28 1.60 0.70
N VAL A 100 -14.34 2.41 0.73
CA VAL A 100 -14.94 2.94 1.94
C VAL A 100 -16.43 2.61 1.94
N ASP A 101 -16.96 2.30 3.11
CA ASP A 101 -18.33 1.89 3.38
C ASP A 101 -19.02 2.93 4.26
N GLY A 102 -20.00 3.63 3.68
CA GLY A 102 -20.74 4.68 4.37
C GLY A 102 -19.85 5.85 4.79
N ASN A 103 -19.49 5.91 6.07
CA ASN A 103 -18.65 6.95 6.68
C ASN A 103 -17.27 6.46 7.13
N GLY A 104 -16.94 5.19 6.85
CA GLY A 104 -15.67 4.55 7.15
C GLY A 104 -14.47 5.12 6.38
N GLY A 105 -13.28 4.68 6.76
CA GLY A 105 -12.01 5.20 6.28
C GLY A 105 -11.69 6.60 6.82
N ASN A 106 -10.43 7.01 6.66
CA ASN A 106 -9.95 8.33 7.05
C ASN A 106 -8.55 8.60 6.48
N ILE A 107 -8.24 9.88 6.31
CA ILE A 107 -7.00 10.35 5.70
C ILE A 107 -6.42 11.43 6.60
N ALA A 108 -5.10 11.42 6.81
CA ALA A 108 -4.40 12.48 7.53
C ALA A 108 -3.06 12.83 6.87
N ILE A 109 -2.69 14.10 6.94
CA ILE A 109 -1.43 14.65 6.44
C ILE A 109 -0.80 15.56 7.50
N LYS A 110 0.49 15.35 7.77
CA LYS A 110 1.32 16.17 8.65
C LYS A 110 1.56 17.53 7.99
N VAL A 111 1.37 18.60 8.75
CA VAL A 111 1.48 19.99 8.25
C VAL A 111 2.36 20.91 9.10
N GLY A 112 2.97 20.35 10.14
CA GLY A 112 3.91 21.02 11.02
C GLY A 112 4.73 19.99 11.77
N GLU A 113 5.39 20.40 12.85
CA GLU A 113 6.23 19.49 13.65
C GLU A 113 5.38 18.39 14.31
N ASP A 114 4.29 18.79 14.95
CA ASP A 114 3.42 17.99 15.81
C ASP A 114 1.93 18.26 15.55
N ILE A 115 1.58 18.66 14.32
CA ILE A 115 0.21 18.93 13.87
C ILE A 115 -0.10 18.30 12.50
N ALA A 116 -1.36 17.93 12.29
CA ALA A 116 -1.85 17.28 11.08
C ALA A 116 -3.25 17.78 10.67
N ILE A 117 -3.53 17.80 9.37
CA ILE A 117 -4.88 17.94 8.83
C ILE A 117 -5.45 16.54 8.62
N CYS A 118 -6.71 16.32 9.00
CA CYS A 118 -7.40 15.05 8.82
C CYS A 118 -8.86 15.21 8.39
N THR A 119 -9.41 14.11 7.88
CA THR A 119 -10.83 14.00 7.52
C THR A 119 -11.74 13.97 8.75
N PRO A 120 -12.98 14.48 8.66
CA PRO A 120 -13.94 14.43 9.75
C PRO A 120 -14.52 13.02 9.96
N THR A 121 -15.09 12.81 11.16
CA THR A 121 -15.92 11.63 11.46
C THR A 121 -17.33 11.77 10.86
N LEU A 122 -18.00 10.64 10.63
CA LEU A 122 -19.40 10.54 10.19
C LEU A 122 -19.73 11.26 8.87
N VAL A 123 -18.74 11.49 8.02
CA VAL A 123 -18.91 12.02 6.65
C VAL A 123 -18.40 10.99 5.65
N SER A 124 -19.20 10.70 4.62
CA SER A 124 -18.78 9.87 3.49
C SER A 124 -17.60 10.53 2.77
N LYS A 125 -16.55 9.76 2.51
CA LYS A 125 -15.32 10.29 1.90
C LYS A 125 -15.55 10.78 0.47
N GLY A 126 -16.58 10.28 -0.20
CA GLY A 126 -16.99 10.75 -1.52
C GLY A 126 -17.62 12.15 -1.55
N PHE A 127 -18.07 12.67 -0.40
CA PHE A 127 -18.84 13.93 -0.31
C PHE A 127 -18.21 14.96 0.62
N MET A 128 -16.96 14.76 1.03
CA MET A 128 -16.24 15.74 1.84
C MET A 128 -16.01 17.03 1.06
N LYS A 129 -16.02 18.14 1.79
CA LYS A 129 -15.62 19.45 1.30
C LYS A 129 -14.38 19.95 2.06
N PRO A 130 -13.58 20.87 1.49
CA PRO A 130 -12.42 21.40 2.19
C PRO A 130 -12.73 21.99 3.58
N GLU A 131 -13.92 22.57 3.75
CA GLU A 131 -14.39 23.18 5.01
C GLU A 131 -14.68 22.13 6.10
N ASP A 132 -14.84 20.87 5.71
CA ASP A 132 -15.14 19.77 6.61
C ASP A 132 -13.89 19.23 7.33
N MET A 133 -12.69 19.59 6.87
CA MET A 133 -11.44 19.07 7.42
C MET A 133 -11.18 19.57 8.85
N CYS A 134 -10.27 18.90 9.54
CA CYS A 134 -9.91 19.21 10.92
C CYS A 134 -8.40 19.37 11.04
N LEU A 135 -7.93 20.37 11.79
CA LEU A 135 -6.53 20.48 12.22
C LEU A 135 -6.42 19.89 13.63
N VAL A 136 -5.45 19.01 13.85
CA VAL A 136 -5.23 18.35 15.14
C VAL A 136 -3.75 18.43 15.54
N ASP A 137 -3.46 18.35 16.84
CA ASP A 137 -2.12 18.05 17.34
C ASP A 137 -1.86 16.53 17.42
N PHE A 138 -0.63 16.15 17.77
CA PHE A 138 -0.19 14.75 17.90
C PHE A 138 -0.70 14.03 19.16
N GLU A 139 -1.38 14.75 20.05
CA GLU A 139 -2.18 14.19 21.16
C GLU A 139 -3.64 13.96 20.74
N GLY A 140 -4.00 14.42 19.54
CA GLY A 140 -5.33 14.28 18.95
C GLY A 140 -6.29 15.40 19.31
N ASN A 141 -5.86 16.45 20.00
CA ASN A 141 -6.73 17.59 20.27
C ASN A 141 -7.02 18.34 18.97
N GLN A 142 -8.30 18.69 18.76
CA GLN A 142 -8.69 19.47 17.60
C GLN A 142 -8.38 20.95 17.83
N LEU A 143 -7.50 21.48 16.98
CA LEU A 143 -7.01 22.86 17.04
C LEU A 143 -7.83 23.82 16.18
N ALA A 144 -8.34 23.35 15.04
CA ALA A 144 -9.18 24.11 14.12
C ALA A 144 -10.10 23.20 13.29
N GLY A 145 -11.09 23.79 12.62
CA GLY A 145 -12.11 23.08 11.84
C GLY A 145 -13.44 22.96 12.58
N VAL A 146 -14.54 22.95 11.83
CA VAL A 146 -15.92 23.02 12.38
C VAL A 146 -16.46 21.63 12.70
N LYS A 147 -16.21 20.64 11.83
CA LYS A 147 -16.62 19.26 12.09
C LYS A 147 -15.67 18.59 13.07
N ARG A 148 -16.15 17.52 13.70
CA ARG A 148 -15.33 16.68 14.58
C ARG A 148 -14.37 15.84 13.74
N ARG A 149 -13.10 15.80 14.14
CA ARG A 149 -12.07 14.90 13.59
C ARG A 149 -12.50 13.43 13.58
N THR A 150 -11.87 12.60 12.74
CA THR A 150 -12.07 11.14 12.78
C THR A 150 -11.84 10.56 14.18
N SER A 151 -12.61 9.52 14.54
CA SER A 151 -12.43 8.77 15.80
C SER A 151 -11.09 8.04 15.86
N GLU A 152 -10.47 7.77 14.71
CA GLU A 152 -9.28 6.94 14.60
C GLU A 152 -7.99 7.73 14.43
N ILE A 153 -8.02 9.05 14.66
CA ILE A 153 -6.85 9.90 14.41
C ILE A 153 -5.61 9.44 15.19
N LEU A 154 -5.80 8.84 16.37
CA LEU A 154 -4.70 8.37 17.21
C LEU A 154 -3.83 7.36 16.44
N MET A 155 -4.41 6.55 15.57
CA MET A 155 -3.66 5.68 14.67
C MET A 155 -2.67 6.46 13.80
N HIS A 156 -3.16 7.46 13.07
CA HIS A 156 -2.36 8.25 12.16
C HIS A 156 -1.24 8.97 12.89
N LEU A 157 -1.57 9.52 14.07
CA LEU A 157 -0.62 10.28 14.88
C LEU A 157 0.46 9.35 15.48
N GLU A 158 0.11 8.15 15.95
CA GLU A 158 1.09 7.16 16.40
C GLU A 158 2.01 6.70 15.26
N ILE A 159 1.47 6.51 14.04
CA ILE A 159 2.28 6.24 12.85
C ILE A 159 3.29 7.38 12.61
N MET A 160 2.83 8.63 12.59
CA MET A 160 3.67 9.81 12.36
C MET A 160 4.70 10.06 13.48
N LYS A 161 4.37 9.72 14.73
CA LYS A 161 5.28 9.78 15.88
C LYS A 161 6.36 8.71 15.80
N ARG A 162 5.97 7.47 15.47
CA ARG A 162 6.89 6.34 15.42
C ARG A 162 7.81 6.40 14.20
N GLN A 163 7.28 6.84 13.06
CA GLN A 163 8.00 7.02 11.81
C GLN A 163 7.94 8.49 11.38
N PRO A 164 8.93 9.32 11.78
CA PRO A 164 8.92 10.76 11.49
C PRO A 164 8.93 11.11 10.00
N LYS A 165 9.33 10.16 9.12
CA LYS A 165 9.23 10.32 7.67
C LYS A 165 7.80 10.21 7.16
N ALA A 166 6.85 9.64 7.91
CA ALA A 166 5.47 9.52 7.48
C ALA A 166 4.81 10.91 7.43
N VAL A 167 4.61 11.41 6.22
CA VAL A 167 3.97 12.70 5.93
C VAL A 167 2.46 12.53 5.76
N ALA A 168 2.02 11.43 5.15
CA ALA A 168 0.61 11.18 4.90
C ALA A 168 0.22 9.74 5.21
N THR A 169 -1.06 9.55 5.50
CA THR A 169 -1.64 8.27 5.90
C THR A 169 -3.05 8.13 5.32
N CYS A 170 -3.40 6.92 4.89
CA CYS A 170 -4.68 6.60 4.29
C CYS A 170 -5.20 5.30 4.88
N HIS A 171 -6.37 5.34 5.50
CA HIS A 171 -7.05 4.17 6.02
C HIS A 171 -8.40 3.98 5.33
N CYS A 172 -8.70 2.76 4.93
CA CYS A 172 -9.99 2.35 4.38
C CYS A 172 -10.19 0.83 4.45
N HIS A 173 -11.28 0.34 3.87
CA HIS A 173 -11.78 -1.04 3.96
C HIS A 173 -11.93 -1.68 2.55
N PRO A 174 -10.85 -1.76 1.75
CA PRO A 174 -10.91 -2.35 0.42
C PRO A 174 -11.23 -3.87 0.53
N PRO A 175 -12.24 -4.40 -0.19
CA PRO A 175 -12.79 -5.73 0.07
C PRO A 175 -11.79 -6.89 0.05
N TYR A 176 -10.90 -6.95 -0.94
CA TYR A 176 -9.98 -8.09 -1.08
C TYR A 176 -8.91 -8.07 0.00
N SER A 177 -8.23 -6.93 0.21
CA SER A 177 -7.22 -6.81 1.27
C SER A 177 -7.83 -6.91 2.67
N THR A 178 -9.05 -6.41 2.87
CA THR A 178 -9.78 -6.60 4.14
C THR A 178 -10.12 -8.07 4.36
N GLY A 179 -10.39 -8.84 3.30
CA GLY A 179 -10.52 -10.30 3.39
C GLY A 179 -9.24 -10.98 3.92
N PHE A 180 -8.06 -10.55 3.46
CA PHE A 180 -6.79 -11.02 4.01
C PHE A 180 -6.61 -10.60 5.49
N ALA A 181 -7.02 -9.38 5.85
CA ALA A 181 -6.99 -8.91 7.23
C ALA A 181 -7.91 -9.76 8.14
N VAL A 182 -9.13 -10.08 7.70
CA VAL A 182 -10.05 -10.98 8.41
C VAL A 182 -9.46 -12.38 8.57
N ALA A 183 -8.77 -12.89 7.54
CA ALA A 183 -8.09 -14.18 7.60
C ALA A 183 -6.84 -14.16 8.51
N GLY A 184 -6.35 -12.99 8.90
CA GLY A 184 -5.10 -12.84 9.66
C GLY A 184 -3.86 -13.22 8.83
N LEU A 185 -3.93 -13.10 7.51
CA LEU A 185 -2.88 -13.53 6.58
C LEU A 185 -2.25 -12.35 5.85
N VAL A 186 -0.92 -12.32 5.81
CA VAL A 186 -0.19 -11.43 4.88
C VAL A 186 -0.33 -12.02 3.47
N PRO A 187 -0.63 -11.20 2.43
CA PRO A 187 -0.64 -11.67 1.05
C PRO A 187 0.73 -12.27 0.67
N PRO A 188 0.77 -13.39 -0.08
CA PRO A 188 2.02 -14.02 -0.47
C PRO A 188 2.89 -13.05 -1.29
N THR A 189 4.20 -13.26 -1.33
CA THR A 189 5.16 -12.40 -2.02
C THR A 189 5.69 -13.07 -3.30
N CYS A 190 6.53 -12.34 -4.04
CA CYS A 190 7.27 -12.77 -5.22
C CYS A 190 6.43 -13.02 -6.47
N MET A 191 5.28 -12.36 -6.64
CA MET A 191 4.43 -12.59 -7.83
C MET A 191 4.32 -11.38 -8.75
N ILE A 192 4.11 -10.17 -8.21
CA ILE A 192 3.83 -8.97 -9.01
C ILE A 192 4.81 -7.84 -8.62
N PRO A 193 5.55 -7.25 -9.59
CA PRO A 193 6.54 -6.22 -9.30
C PRO A 193 6.00 -4.99 -8.57
N GLU A 194 4.81 -4.51 -8.92
CA GLU A 194 4.21 -3.32 -8.30
C GLU A 194 4.02 -3.50 -6.79
N TYR A 195 3.56 -4.68 -6.36
CA TYR A 195 3.45 -4.99 -4.94
C TYR A 195 4.82 -5.01 -4.26
N GLU A 196 5.80 -5.70 -4.87
CA GLU A 196 7.13 -5.83 -4.29
C GLU A 196 7.87 -4.49 -4.16
N VAL A 197 7.72 -3.60 -5.15
CA VAL A 197 8.39 -2.29 -5.17
C VAL A 197 7.71 -1.29 -4.23
N PHE A 198 6.37 -1.21 -4.23
CA PHE A 198 5.68 -0.10 -3.58
C PHE A 198 5.06 -0.42 -2.22
N ALA A 199 4.82 -1.70 -1.89
CA ALA A 199 4.16 -2.11 -0.65
C ALA A 199 5.05 -3.03 0.20
N SER A 200 5.18 -2.73 1.49
CA SER A 200 5.69 -3.66 2.50
C SER A 200 4.58 -3.85 3.52
N VAL A 201 4.10 -5.10 3.64
CA VAL A 201 2.85 -5.42 4.32
C VAL A 201 3.06 -6.23 5.58
N ALA A 202 2.32 -5.89 6.64
CA ALA A 202 2.18 -6.70 7.84
C ALA A 202 0.73 -6.77 8.29
N VAL A 203 0.42 -7.71 9.19
CA VAL A 203 -0.90 -7.82 9.85
C VAL A 203 -0.76 -7.41 11.32
N ALA A 204 -1.51 -6.40 11.74
CA ALA A 204 -1.69 -6.04 13.14
C ALA A 204 -2.83 -6.86 13.77
N PRO A 205 -2.65 -7.40 14.99
CA PRO A 205 -3.73 -8.07 15.72
C PRO A 205 -4.92 -7.14 15.99
N TYR A 206 -6.12 -7.72 16.10
CA TYR A 206 -7.34 -6.94 16.36
C TYR A 206 -7.25 -6.17 17.68
N ARG A 207 -7.63 -4.89 17.63
CA ARG A 207 -8.02 -4.07 18.77
C ARG A 207 -9.20 -3.21 18.34
N THR A 208 -9.96 -2.73 19.31
CA THR A 208 -11.10 -1.86 19.05
C THR A 208 -10.64 -0.59 18.31
N PRO A 209 -11.27 -0.24 17.17
CA PRO A 209 -10.97 0.98 16.44
C PRO A 209 -11.05 2.23 17.31
N GLY A 210 -10.13 3.18 17.09
CA GLY A 210 -10.07 4.44 17.82
C GLY A 210 -9.43 4.40 19.21
N THR A 211 -8.97 3.24 19.70
CA THR A 211 -8.26 3.18 20.99
C THR A 211 -6.75 3.42 20.86
N PRO A 212 -6.07 3.90 21.93
CA PRO A 212 -4.62 4.08 21.92
C PRO A 212 -3.84 2.78 21.67
N GLU A 213 -4.33 1.65 22.16
CA GLU A 213 -3.69 0.34 22.00
C GLU A 213 -3.62 -0.08 20.53
N MET A 214 -4.68 0.23 19.78
CA MET A 214 -4.72 -0.03 18.35
C MET A 214 -3.68 0.82 17.62
N GLY A 215 -3.60 2.13 17.93
CA GLY A 215 -2.63 3.03 17.33
C GLY A 215 -1.19 2.59 17.59
N LYS A 216 -0.89 2.18 18.83
CA LYS A 216 0.44 1.65 19.21
C LYS A 216 0.81 0.38 18.44
N LEU A 217 -0.10 -0.60 18.35
CA LEU A 217 0.18 -1.85 17.64
C LEU A 217 0.47 -1.64 16.16
N VAL A 218 -0.30 -0.76 15.50
CA VAL A 218 -0.05 -0.38 14.11
C VAL A 218 1.31 0.30 13.99
N ALA A 219 1.61 1.26 14.87
CA ALA A 219 2.85 2.00 14.87
C ALA A 219 4.08 1.09 15.07
N ASP A 220 4.02 0.06 15.92
CA ASP A 220 5.15 -0.85 16.14
C ASP A 220 5.64 -1.57 14.86
N LEU A 221 4.81 -1.59 13.81
CA LEU A 221 5.12 -2.21 12.51
C LEU A 221 5.69 -1.21 11.47
N VAL A 222 5.53 0.10 11.66
CA VAL A 222 5.72 1.07 10.57
C VAL A 222 7.16 1.33 10.17
N ASP A 223 8.14 0.97 11.01
CA ASP A 223 9.56 1.06 10.67
C ASP A 223 9.97 0.06 9.58
N LYS A 224 9.22 -1.03 9.44
CA LYS A 224 9.48 -2.11 8.49
C LYS A 224 8.43 -2.20 7.39
N HIS A 225 7.25 -1.63 7.62
CA HIS A 225 6.09 -1.79 6.74
C HIS A 225 5.42 -0.44 6.48
N ASN A 226 5.09 -0.17 5.22
CA ASN A 226 4.37 1.04 4.83
C ASN A 226 2.86 0.84 4.71
N THR A 227 2.40 -0.41 4.82
CA THR A 227 1.01 -0.80 4.65
C THR A 227 0.68 -1.88 5.67
N ILE A 228 -0.35 -1.68 6.48
CA ILE A 228 -0.71 -2.55 7.59
C ILE A 228 -2.15 -3.02 7.39
N LEU A 229 -2.33 -4.33 7.30
CA LEU A 229 -3.63 -4.98 7.44
C LEU A 229 -3.99 -4.99 8.93
N MET A 230 -5.18 -4.53 9.28
CA MET A 230 -5.70 -4.56 10.65
C MET A 230 -6.72 -5.67 10.77
N ALA A 231 -6.40 -6.72 11.54
CA ALA A 231 -7.23 -7.91 11.60
C ALA A 231 -8.68 -7.58 11.96
N ASN A 232 -9.64 -8.17 11.24
CA ASN A 232 -11.08 -7.93 11.39
C ASN A 232 -11.52 -6.45 11.26
N HIS A 233 -10.76 -5.63 10.53
CA HIS A 233 -11.05 -4.21 10.42
C HIS A 233 -10.83 -3.66 9.01
N GLY A 234 -9.59 -3.57 8.54
CA GLY A 234 -9.29 -2.84 7.31
C GLY A 234 -7.80 -2.72 7.02
N VAL A 235 -7.43 -1.66 6.31
CA VAL A 235 -6.04 -1.41 5.91
C VAL A 235 -5.66 0.04 6.20
N VAL A 236 -4.44 0.28 6.67
CA VAL A 236 -3.84 1.61 6.75
C VAL A 236 -2.50 1.62 6.04
N SER A 237 -2.25 2.62 5.20
CA SER A 237 -0.97 2.87 4.56
C SER A 237 -0.41 4.22 4.97
N TRP A 238 0.91 4.35 4.92
CA TRP A 238 1.61 5.62 5.12
C TRP A 238 2.61 5.91 3.99
N SER A 239 2.87 7.19 3.78
CA SER A 239 3.77 7.70 2.74
C SER A 239 4.68 8.79 3.29
N HIS A 240 5.93 8.80 2.84
CA HIS A 240 6.87 9.89 3.07
C HIS A 240 6.79 11.01 2.03
N ASN A 241 6.00 10.82 0.98
CA ASN A 241 5.88 11.75 -0.14
C ASN A 241 4.67 12.67 0.04
N ASN A 242 3.47 12.10 -0.06
CA ASN A 242 2.22 12.84 -0.09
C ASN A 242 1.01 11.89 0.09
N VAL A 243 -0.19 12.46 0.13
CA VAL A 243 -1.45 11.71 0.32
C VAL A 243 -1.74 10.77 -0.85
N GLU A 244 -1.42 11.17 -2.07
CA GLU A 244 -1.67 10.35 -3.27
C GLU A 244 -0.83 9.06 -3.25
N ASP A 245 0.43 9.14 -2.83
CA ASP A 245 1.29 7.97 -2.68
C ASP A 245 0.85 7.07 -1.50
N ALA A 246 0.22 7.60 -0.45
CA ALA A 246 -0.43 6.76 0.57
C ALA A 246 -1.63 6.00 -0.04
N TYR A 247 -2.44 6.69 -0.85
CA TYR A 247 -3.56 6.09 -1.57
C TYR A 247 -3.11 5.04 -2.62
N PHE A 248 -2.03 5.27 -3.37
CA PHE A 248 -1.53 4.31 -4.35
C PHE A 248 -1.14 2.97 -3.70
N LYS A 249 -0.55 2.98 -2.50
CA LYS A 249 -0.26 1.74 -1.75
C LYS A 249 -1.53 0.94 -1.48
N MET A 250 -2.64 1.62 -1.21
CA MET A 250 -3.95 1.00 -1.03
C MET A 250 -4.45 0.36 -2.33
N GLU A 251 -4.34 1.07 -3.45
CA GLU A 251 -4.72 0.53 -4.76
C GLU A 251 -3.89 -0.67 -5.17
N ILE A 252 -2.58 -0.59 -4.95
CA ILE A 252 -1.63 -1.66 -5.26
C ILE A 252 -1.94 -2.90 -4.43
N LEU A 253 -2.14 -2.73 -3.11
CA LEU A 253 -2.48 -3.86 -2.23
C LEU A 253 -3.79 -4.52 -2.63
N GLU A 254 -4.84 -3.73 -2.89
CA GLU A 254 -6.15 -4.28 -3.26
C GLU A 254 -6.09 -5.02 -4.60
N ALA A 255 -5.45 -4.42 -5.61
CA ALA A 255 -5.26 -5.05 -6.91
C ALA A 255 -4.46 -6.35 -6.78
N TYR A 256 -3.43 -6.35 -5.92
CA TYR A 256 -2.64 -7.52 -5.61
C TYR A 256 -3.47 -8.63 -4.96
N CYS A 257 -4.14 -8.34 -3.83
CA CYS A 257 -5.00 -9.29 -3.13
C CYS A 257 -6.07 -9.89 -4.05
N ARG A 258 -6.71 -9.08 -4.90
CA ARG A 258 -7.67 -9.57 -5.90
C ARG A 258 -7.03 -10.53 -6.89
N THR A 259 -5.85 -10.19 -7.40
CA THR A 259 -5.11 -11.04 -8.34
C THR A 259 -4.68 -12.36 -7.69
N ILE A 260 -4.26 -12.32 -6.44
CA ILE A 260 -3.91 -13.53 -5.67
C ILE A 260 -5.13 -14.42 -5.45
N LEU A 261 -6.30 -13.86 -5.14
CA LEU A 261 -7.52 -14.67 -5.03
C LEU A 261 -7.88 -15.35 -6.35
N VAL A 262 -7.81 -14.63 -7.48
CA VAL A 262 -8.01 -15.24 -8.82
C VAL A 262 -6.97 -16.33 -9.06
N THR A 263 -5.70 -16.08 -8.73
CA THR A 263 -4.60 -17.05 -8.89
C THR A 263 -4.88 -18.33 -8.10
N ALA A 264 -5.34 -18.21 -6.86
CA ALA A 264 -5.72 -19.37 -6.05
C ALA A 264 -6.91 -20.14 -6.63
N GLN A 265 -7.91 -19.43 -7.16
CA GLN A 265 -9.11 -20.03 -7.75
C GLN A 265 -8.83 -20.84 -9.02
N LEU A 266 -7.76 -20.53 -9.75
CA LEU A 266 -7.35 -21.30 -10.94
C LEU A 266 -6.84 -22.70 -10.60
N GLY A 267 -6.51 -23.00 -9.33
CA GLY A 267 -6.08 -24.33 -8.88
C GLY A 267 -4.70 -24.76 -9.40
N ILE A 268 -3.91 -23.83 -9.94
CA ILE A 268 -2.56 -24.07 -10.45
C ILE A 268 -1.57 -23.35 -9.53
N PRO A 269 -0.43 -23.97 -9.18
CA PRO A 269 0.62 -23.29 -8.43
C PRO A 269 1.05 -21.98 -9.09
N ALA A 270 1.08 -20.90 -8.30
CA ALA A 270 1.49 -19.59 -8.78
C ALA A 270 2.95 -19.62 -9.25
N LYS A 271 3.23 -18.95 -10.36
CA LYS A 271 4.61 -18.68 -10.77
C LYS A 271 5.16 -17.53 -9.94
N THR A 272 6.36 -17.71 -9.41
CA THR A 272 7.05 -16.68 -8.62
C THR A 272 8.30 -16.19 -9.34
N MET A 273 8.69 -14.95 -9.04
CA MET A 273 9.97 -14.38 -9.39
C MET A 273 11.11 -15.18 -8.74
N THR A 274 12.26 -15.20 -9.40
CA THR A 274 13.48 -15.77 -8.84
C THR A 274 14.08 -14.84 -7.78
N ALA A 275 14.94 -15.37 -6.91
CA ALA A 275 15.59 -14.55 -5.89
C ALA A 275 16.40 -13.37 -6.48
N PRO A 276 17.17 -13.51 -7.59
CA PRO A 276 17.82 -12.38 -8.23
C PRO A 276 16.84 -11.32 -8.75
N GLN A 277 15.72 -11.73 -9.35
CA GLN A 277 14.69 -10.80 -9.82
C GLN A 277 14.10 -9.99 -8.66
N LEU A 278 13.79 -10.66 -7.54
CA LEU A 278 13.28 -9.96 -6.36
C LEU A 278 14.34 -9.02 -5.76
N GLN A 279 15.61 -9.41 -5.72
CA GLN A 279 16.69 -8.53 -5.24
C GLN A 279 16.77 -7.22 -6.04
N ASP A 280 16.57 -7.28 -7.35
CA ASP A 280 16.55 -6.07 -8.18
C ASP A 280 15.36 -5.16 -7.84
N LEU A 281 14.19 -5.73 -7.57
CA LEU A 281 13.01 -4.96 -7.11
C LEU A 281 13.22 -4.36 -5.72
N LEU A 282 13.86 -5.09 -4.79
CA LEU A 282 14.17 -4.58 -3.46
C LEU A 282 15.18 -3.43 -3.51
N LYS A 283 16.14 -3.44 -4.44
CA LYS A 283 17.03 -2.28 -4.67
C LYS A 283 16.25 -1.05 -5.13
N ILE A 284 15.28 -1.24 -6.03
CA ILE A 284 14.39 -0.14 -6.47
C ILE A 284 13.59 0.39 -5.28
N LYS A 285 12.94 -0.50 -4.52
CA LYS A 285 12.18 -0.14 -3.31
C LYS A 285 13.02 0.65 -2.31
N GLN A 286 14.26 0.20 -2.06
CA GLN A 286 15.19 0.88 -1.17
C GLN A 286 15.56 2.27 -1.70
N SER A 287 15.77 2.42 -3.01
CA SER A 287 16.05 3.73 -3.64
C SER A 287 14.87 4.70 -3.52
N LEU A 288 13.64 4.18 -3.46
CA LEU A 288 12.41 4.94 -3.22
C LEU A 288 12.18 5.24 -1.73
N GLY A 289 13.08 4.85 -0.82
CA GLY A 289 12.97 5.13 0.61
C GLY A 289 11.81 4.40 1.31
N ILE A 290 11.28 3.33 0.71
CA ILE A 290 10.20 2.52 1.28
C ILE A 290 10.81 1.49 2.25
N PRO A 291 10.29 1.34 3.48
CA PRO A 291 10.78 0.32 4.40
C PRO A 291 10.39 -1.10 3.95
N ASP A 292 11.24 -2.08 4.21
CA ASP A 292 10.95 -3.50 4.04
C ASP A 292 11.87 -4.34 4.94
N PRO A 293 11.37 -5.34 5.68
CA PRO A 293 12.20 -6.22 6.51
C PRO A 293 13.18 -7.08 5.69
N ARG A 294 12.95 -7.24 4.38
CA ARG A 294 13.77 -8.08 3.50
C ARG A 294 15.02 -7.39 2.97
N HIS A 295 15.18 -6.09 3.23
CA HIS A 295 16.40 -5.38 2.88
C HIS A 295 17.63 -6.03 3.53
N GLY A 296 18.58 -6.47 2.71
CA GLY A 296 19.82 -7.12 3.17
C GLY A 296 19.71 -8.62 3.46
N LEU A 297 18.54 -9.25 3.26
CA LEU A 297 18.41 -10.71 3.36
C LEU A 297 19.06 -11.43 2.18
N LYS A 298 19.41 -12.71 2.39
CA LYS A 298 20.01 -13.60 1.38
C LYS A 298 18.92 -14.38 0.62
N GLU A 299 19.29 -14.91 -0.54
CA GLU A 299 18.38 -15.45 -1.56
C GLU A 299 17.35 -16.50 -1.08
N CYS A 300 17.71 -17.36 -0.13
CA CYS A 300 16.81 -18.43 0.34
C CYS A 300 15.66 -17.96 1.25
N GLU A 301 15.65 -16.69 1.66
CA GLU A 301 14.68 -16.15 2.65
C GLU A 301 13.72 -15.13 2.03
N LEU A 302 13.81 -14.86 0.72
CA LEU A 302 13.11 -13.74 0.09
C LEU A 302 11.66 -14.03 -0.31
N CYS A 303 11.35 -15.31 -0.58
CA CYS A 303 10.06 -15.77 -1.12
C CYS A 303 9.43 -16.87 -0.26
N ASP A 304 9.35 -16.66 1.06
CA ASP A 304 8.62 -17.58 1.93
C ASP A 304 7.11 -17.31 1.87
N ASN A 305 6.37 -18.28 1.34
CA ASN A 305 4.92 -18.25 1.21
C ASN A 305 4.27 -19.44 1.94
N ALA A 306 4.95 -20.06 2.92
CA ALA A 306 4.50 -21.31 3.57
C ALA A 306 3.12 -21.21 4.26
N GLU A 307 2.76 -20.03 4.77
CA GLU A 307 1.45 -19.79 5.39
C GLU A 307 0.32 -19.66 4.36
N TRP A 308 0.65 -19.31 3.12
CA TRP A 308 -0.34 -19.17 2.05
C TRP A 308 -0.70 -20.53 1.45
N ARG A 309 -1.92 -20.99 1.72
CA ARG A 309 -2.49 -22.19 1.12
C ARG A 309 -3.64 -21.80 0.20
N PRO A 310 -3.44 -21.73 -1.13
CA PRO A 310 -4.56 -21.51 -2.04
C PRO A 310 -5.60 -22.60 -1.78
N GLY A 311 -6.86 -22.20 -1.55
CA GLY A 311 -7.92 -23.09 -1.10
C GLY A 311 -7.93 -24.38 -1.91
N VAL A 312 -7.70 -25.50 -1.24
CA VAL A 312 -7.69 -26.83 -1.87
C VAL A 312 -9.09 -27.12 -2.41
N ALA A 313 -9.27 -27.05 -3.72
CA ALA A 313 -10.28 -27.89 -4.34
C ALA A 313 -9.82 -29.32 -4.09
N CYS A 314 -10.52 -30.06 -3.23
CA CYS A 314 -10.30 -31.50 -3.14
C CYS A 314 -10.41 -32.02 -4.57
N ALA A 315 -9.29 -32.44 -5.16
CA ALA A 315 -9.35 -33.24 -6.37
C ALA A 315 -10.10 -34.50 -5.93
N VAL A 316 -11.39 -34.59 -6.26
CA VAL A 316 -12.12 -35.85 -6.18
C VAL A 316 -11.33 -36.74 -7.14
N PRO A 317 -10.61 -37.76 -6.64
CA PRO A 317 -9.89 -38.65 -7.54
C PRO A 317 -10.94 -39.17 -8.53
N PRO A 318 -10.62 -39.28 -9.84
CA PRO A 318 -11.55 -39.88 -10.79
C PRO A 318 -12.01 -41.17 -10.15
N LYS A 319 -13.33 -41.29 -9.96
CA LYS A 319 -13.93 -42.50 -9.41
C LYS A 319 -13.35 -43.62 -10.26
N ALA A 320 -12.53 -44.49 -9.66
CA ALA A 320 -12.01 -45.64 -10.38
C ALA A 320 -13.23 -46.24 -11.07
N GLU A 321 -13.15 -46.41 -12.40
CA GLU A 321 -14.18 -47.16 -13.12
C GLU A 321 -14.46 -48.37 -12.26
N SER A 322 -15.71 -48.51 -11.82
CA SER A 322 -16.11 -49.55 -10.89
C SER A 322 -15.43 -50.82 -11.34
N ALA A 323 -14.52 -51.36 -10.53
CA ALA A 323 -13.88 -52.62 -10.82
C ALA A 323 -15.01 -53.54 -11.27
N SER A 324 -14.95 -54.02 -12.51
CA SER A 324 -15.96 -54.94 -13.03
C SER A 324 -16.13 -56.02 -11.98
N LEU A 325 -17.37 -56.23 -11.52
CA LEU A 325 -17.65 -57.18 -10.46
C LEU A 325 -16.92 -58.49 -10.77
N ASP A 326 -16.14 -58.96 -9.81
CA ASP A 326 -15.34 -60.17 -9.97
C ASP A 326 -16.30 -61.34 -10.21
N ALA A 327 -16.32 -61.83 -11.45
CA ALA A 327 -17.22 -62.90 -11.88
C ALA A 327 -16.98 -64.21 -11.09
N GLU A 328 -15.81 -64.39 -10.49
CA GLU A 328 -15.54 -65.51 -9.59
C GLU A 328 -16.18 -65.29 -8.21
N ALA A 329 -16.08 -64.07 -7.67
CA ALA A 329 -16.75 -63.69 -6.43
C ALA A 329 -18.28 -63.77 -6.55
N GLU A 330 -18.86 -63.34 -7.68
CA GLU A 330 -20.30 -63.45 -7.92
C GLU A 330 -20.78 -64.91 -7.98
N ARG A 331 -20.01 -65.78 -8.66
CA ARG A 331 -20.30 -67.21 -8.72
C ARG A 331 -20.22 -67.87 -7.34
N LEU A 332 -19.26 -67.46 -6.51
CA LEU A 332 -19.14 -67.96 -5.14
C LEU A 332 -20.32 -67.53 -4.28
N VAL A 333 -20.72 -66.27 -4.35
CA VAL A 333 -21.90 -65.75 -3.64
C VAL A 333 -23.17 -66.47 -4.07
N GLN A 334 -23.35 -66.71 -5.37
CA GLN A 334 -24.49 -67.45 -5.88
C GLN A 334 -24.50 -68.90 -5.35
N ALA A 335 -23.37 -69.60 -5.38
CA ALA A 335 -23.27 -70.97 -4.89
C ALA A 335 -23.59 -71.09 -3.39
N ILE A 336 -23.11 -70.14 -2.58
CA ILE A 336 -23.43 -70.09 -1.13
C ILE A 336 -24.92 -69.82 -0.93
N THR A 337 -25.49 -68.89 -1.70
CA THR A 337 -26.92 -68.54 -1.62
C THR A 337 -27.79 -69.74 -1.97
N ASP A 338 -27.47 -70.46 -3.04
CA ASP A 338 -28.18 -71.66 -3.46
C ASP A 338 -28.09 -72.77 -2.41
N GLN A 339 -26.91 -72.93 -1.79
CA GLN A 339 -26.71 -73.91 -0.71
C GLN A 339 -27.53 -73.56 0.53
N MET A 340 -27.60 -72.28 0.92
CA MET A 340 -28.44 -71.82 2.04
C MET A 340 -29.93 -72.03 1.76
N MET A 341 -30.37 -71.74 0.54
CA MET A 341 -31.77 -71.93 0.13
C MET A 341 -32.16 -73.42 0.05
N ALA A 342 -31.21 -74.29 -0.31
CA ALA A 342 -31.42 -75.74 -0.31
C ALA A 342 -31.52 -76.32 1.11
N GLN A 343 -30.81 -75.74 2.08
CA GLN A 343 -30.88 -76.12 3.50
C GLN A 343 -32.12 -75.56 4.23
N ALA A 344 -32.80 -74.57 3.63
CA ALA A 344 -34.01 -73.95 4.17
C ALA A 344 -35.32 -74.62 3.70
N LYS A 345 -35.25 -75.74 2.98
CA LYS A 345 -36.41 -76.59 2.59
C LYS A 345 -36.46 -77.85 3.44
#